data_AF-A0A9R0XZB0-F1
#
_entry.id   AF-A0A9R0XZB0-F1
#
_cell.length_a   1.000
_cell.length_b   1.000
_cell.length_c   1.000
_cell.angle_alpha   90.00
_cell.angle_beta   90.00
_cell.angle_gamma   90.00
#
_symmetry.space_group_name_H-M   'P 1'
#
loop_
_entity.id
_entity.type
_entity.pdbx_description
1 polymer ?
#
loop_
_entity_poly.entity_id
_entity_poly.type
_entity_poly.pdbx_seq_one_letter_code
_entity_poly.pdbx_strand_id
1 'polypeptide(L)'
;MAGSVGTGRVAPRSSPKRYSGMDPPLSLTRPTMFDLQKTAELEKFLVEAGLYESEEQSAKREEVLREIDGIVKEWVKQLTSQKGYSEQMIEKANVVLFTFGSYRLGVTAYFSALFFYSIHLVPSVTLNNILVYLFIILLM
;
A
#
# COMPACT_ATOMS: atom_id res chain seq x y z
N MET A 1 -21.91 -21.21 62.50
CA MET A 1 -21.85 -19.89 61.85
C MET A 1 -20.86 -19.99 60.70
N ALA A 2 -21.35 -20.18 59.48
CA ALA A 2 -20.53 -20.30 58.28
C ALA A 2 -20.30 -18.92 57.66
N GLY A 3 -19.02 -18.53 57.52
CA GLY A 3 -18.62 -17.30 56.83
C GLY A 3 -18.64 -17.52 55.31
N SER A 4 -19.38 -16.67 54.60
CA SER A 4 -19.47 -16.68 53.14
C SER A 4 -18.25 -15.96 52.55
N VAL A 5 -17.41 -16.70 51.81
CA VAL A 5 -16.32 -16.14 51.01
C VAL A 5 -16.91 -15.58 49.71
N GLY A 6 -16.94 -14.26 49.57
CA GLY A 6 -17.31 -13.59 48.33
C GLY A 6 -16.17 -13.66 47.31
N THR A 7 -16.33 -14.46 46.26
CA THR A 7 -15.47 -14.45 45.08
C THR A 7 -15.83 -13.26 44.19
N GLY A 8 -15.07 -12.17 44.28
CA GLY A 8 -15.18 -11.04 43.34
C GLY A 8 -14.56 -11.39 41.98
N ARG A 9 -15.39 -11.48 40.94
CA ARG A 9 -14.92 -11.57 39.54
C ARG A 9 -14.22 -10.27 39.17
N VAL A 10 -12.93 -10.34 38.85
CA VAL A 10 -12.18 -9.23 38.24
C VAL A 10 -12.69 -9.04 36.81
N ALA A 11 -13.29 -7.88 36.53
CA ALA A 11 -13.73 -7.51 35.19
C ALA A 11 -12.53 -7.44 34.21
N PRO A 12 -12.67 -7.87 32.94
CA PRO A 12 -11.60 -7.78 31.97
C PRO A 12 -11.26 -6.30 31.74
N ARG A 13 -9.97 -5.96 31.90
CA ARG A 13 -9.46 -4.61 31.62
C ARG A 13 -9.63 -4.33 30.13
N SER A 14 -10.56 -3.44 29.77
CA SER A 14 -10.67 -2.94 28.41
C SER A 14 -9.38 -2.21 28.05
N SER A 15 -8.65 -2.72 27.06
CA SER A 15 -7.52 -2.00 26.47
C SER A 15 -7.98 -0.63 25.97
N PRO A 16 -7.21 0.46 26.18
CA PRO A 16 -7.62 1.79 25.74
C PRO A 16 -7.80 1.81 24.22
N LYS A 17 -8.96 2.30 23.76
CA LYS A 17 -9.24 2.55 22.34
C LYS A 17 -8.17 3.49 21.80
N ARG A 18 -7.31 3.00 20.91
CA ARG A 18 -6.38 3.84 20.17
C ARG A 18 -7.18 4.57 19.10
N TYR A 19 -7.35 5.88 19.25
CA TYR A 19 -7.84 6.73 18.19
C TYR A 19 -6.66 7.13 17.30
N SER A 20 -6.86 7.15 15.99
CA SER A 20 -5.83 7.49 15.01
C SER A 20 -5.63 9.01 15.02
N GLY A 21 -4.68 9.51 15.80
CA GLY A 21 -4.37 10.94 15.90
C GLY A 21 -3.86 11.34 17.28
N MET A 22 -3.35 12.57 17.40
CA MET A 22 -2.95 13.14 18.69
C MET A 22 -4.19 13.61 19.51
N ASP A 23 -5.25 14.04 18.82
CA ASP A 23 -6.47 14.57 19.43
C ASP A 23 -7.61 13.54 19.47
N PRO A 24 -8.53 13.66 20.45
CA PRO A 24 -9.72 12.83 20.50
C PRO A 24 -10.65 13.13 19.31
N PRO A 25 -11.45 12.13 18.87
CA PRO A 25 -12.39 12.31 17.76
C PRO A 25 -13.48 13.33 18.12
N LEU A 26 -13.83 14.19 17.15
CA LEU A 26 -14.89 15.20 17.31
C LEU A 26 -16.28 14.57 17.52
N SER A 27 -16.54 13.42 16.90
CA SER A 27 -17.79 12.68 17.04
C SER A 27 -17.55 11.19 16.87
N LEU A 28 -18.29 10.39 17.65
CA LEU A 28 -18.38 8.94 17.52
C LEU A 28 -19.75 8.48 17.04
N THR A 29 -20.61 9.43 16.63
CA THR A 29 -21.96 9.15 16.14
C THR A 29 -21.88 8.37 14.83
N ARG A 30 -22.70 7.33 14.72
CA ARG A 30 -22.80 6.52 13.50
C ARG A 30 -23.63 7.23 12.43
N PRO A 31 -23.41 6.93 11.14
CA PRO A 31 -24.24 7.45 10.07
C PRO A 31 -25.70 7.03 10.26
N THR A 32 -26.61 7.95 9.92
CA THR A 32 -28.05 7.73 9.91
C THR A 32 -28.50 7.07 8.60
N MET A 33 -29.75 6.62 8.54
CA MET A 33 -30.32 6.08 7.30
C MET A 33 -30.29 7.10 6.15
N PHE A 34 -30.48 8.38 6.46
CA PHE A 34 -30.41 9.46 5.49
C PHE A 34 -28.98 9.63 4.93
N ASP A 35 -27.96 9.55 5.79
CA ASP A 35 -26.56 9.61 5.35
C ASP A 35 -26.22 8.46 4.41
N LEU A 36 -26.68 7.25 4.71
CA LEU A 36 -26.50 6.08 3.85
C LEU A 36 -27.17 6.23 2.49
N GLN A 37 -28.38 6.80 2.44
CA GLN A 37 -29.05 7.11 1.17
C GLN A 37 -28.25 8.12 0.34
N LYS A 38 -27.71 9.17 0.98
CA LYS A 38 -26.87 10.16 0.30
C LYS A 38 -25.54 9.58 -0.18
N THR A 39 -24.93 8.66 0.57
CA THR A 39 -23.76 7.93 0.11
C THR A 39 -24.07 7.11 -1.15
N ALA A 40 -25.21 6.41 -1.19
CA ALA A 40 -25.59 5.63 -2.38
C ALA A 40 -25.88 6.51 -3.61
N GLU A 41 -26.51 7.67 -3.43
CA GLU A 41 -26.71 8.65 -4.50
C GLU A 41 -25.36 9.17 -5.05
N LEU A 42 -24.41 9.45 -4.16
CA LEU A 42 -23.07 9.89 -4.54
C LEU A 42 -22.31 8.82 -5.31
N GLU A 43 -22.29 7.57 -4.81
CA GLU A 43 -21.63 6.44 -5.47
C GLU A 43 -22.16 6.25 -6.90
N LYS A 44 -23.50 6.29 -7.06
CA LYS A 44 -24.13 6.20 -8.38
C LYS A 44 -23.65 7.31 -9.31
N PHE A 45 -23.62 8.56 -8.84
CA PHE A 45 -23.14 9.70 -9.63
C PHE A 45 -21.67 9.53 -10.05
N LEU A 46 -20.81 9.06 -9.15
CA LEU A 46 -19.39 8.84 -9.43
C LEU A 46 -19.17 7.74 -10.49
N VAL A 47 -19.96 6.67 -10.44
CA VAL A 47 -19.98 5.61 -11.47
C VAL A 47 -20.43 6.16 -12.82
N GLU A 48 -21.53 6.93 -12.84
CA GLU A 48 -22.05 7.54 -14.07
C GLU A 48 -21.08 8.58 -14.68
N ALA A 49 -20.33 9.30 -13.84
CA ALA A 49 -19.25 10.18 -14.28
C ALA A 49 -18.01 9.42 -14.77
N GLY A 50 -18.00 8.09 -14.67
CA GLY A 50 -16.90 7.23 -15.08
C GLY A 50 -15.68 7.31 -14.18
N LEU A 51 -15.74 7.89 -12.98
CA LEU A 51 -14.53 8.14 -12.18
C LEU A 51 -13.86 6.87 -11.65
N TYR A 52 -14.57 5.74 -11.64
CA TYR A 52 -14.01 4.45 -11.31
C TYR A 52 -13.33 3.83 -12.53
N GLU A 53 -12.11 3.37 -12.31
CA GLU A 53 -11.36 2.56 -13.26
C GLU A 53 -12.12 1.28 -13.63
N SER A 54 -12.07 0.88 -14.92
CA SER A 54 -12.61 -0.40 -15.36
C SER A 54 -11.70 -1.57 -15.01
N GLU A 55 -12.25 -2.78 -14.89
CA GLU A 55 -11.45 -3.98 -14.60
C GLU A 55 -10.36 -4.21 -15.66
N GLU A 56 -10.65 -3.92 -16.93
CA GLU A 56 -9.70 -4.05 -18.03
C GLU A 56 -8.53 -3.06 -17.92
N GLN A 57 -8.83 -1.81 -17.55
CA GLN A 57 -7.79 -0.80 -17.29
C GLN A 57 -6.89 -1.22 -16.12
N SER A 58 -7.50 -1.80 -15.08
CA SER A 58 -6.79 -2.27 -13.89
C SER A 58 -5.89 -3.45 -14.22
N ALA A 59 -6.42 -4.43 -14.93
CA ALA A 59 -5.65 -5.57 -15.43
C ALA A 59 -4.49 -5.11 -16.32
N LYS A 60 -4.70 -4.10 -17.17
CA LYS A 60 -3.63 -3.57 -18.02
C LYS A 60 -2.53 -2.89 -17.20
N ARG A 61 -2.89 -2.12 -16.17
CA ARG A 61 -1.91 -1.49 -15.27
C ARG A 61 -1.12 -2.54 -14.49
N GLU A 62 -1.77 -3.58 -13.99
CA GLU A 62 -1.08 -4.68 -13.33
C GLU A 62 -0.13 -5.43 -14.26
N GLU A 63 -0.51 -5.63 -15.51
CA GLU A 63 0.37 -6.21 -16.54
C GLU A 63 1.63 -5.38 -16.74
N VAL A 64 1.47 -4.08 -16.98
CA VAL A 64 2.59 -3.14 -17.14
C VAL A 64 3.48 -3.14 -15.89
N LEU A 65 2.90 -3.17 -14.68
CA LEU A 65 3.69 -3.24 -13.44
C LEU A 65 4.49 -4.54 -13.31
N ARG A 66 3.94 -5.68 -13.74
CA ARG A 66 4.66 -6.95 -13.77
C ARG A 66 5.83 -6.92 -14.77
N GLU A 67 5.63 -6.32 -15.93
CA GLU A 67 6.70 -6.14 -16.93
C GLU A 67 7.82 -5.25 -16.37
N ILE A 68 7.47 -4.12 -15.76
CA ILE A 68 8.44 -3.22 -15.12
C ILE A 68 9.21 -3.93 -14.01
N ASP A 69 8.54 -4.70 -13.15
CA ASP A 69 9.20 -5.49 -12.10
C ASP A 69 10.24 -6.46 -12.68
N GLY A 70 9.92 -7.12 -13.79
CA GLY A 70 10.85 -7.98 -14.53
C GLY A 70 12.07 -7.22 -15.07
N ILE A 71 11.83 -6.10 -15.77
CA ILE A 71 12.87 -5.25 -16.35
C ILE A 71 13.82 -4.73 -15.27
N VAL A 72 13.29 -4.25 -14.15
CA VAL A 72 14.11 -3.68 -13.07
C VAL A 72 14.92 -4.78 -12.37
N LYS A 73 14.36 -5.99 -12.18
CA LYS A 73 15.11 -7.14 -11.63
C LYS A 73 16.27 -7.55 -12.53
N GLU A 74 16.04 -7.63 -13.83
CA GLU A 74 17.10 -7.97 -14.79
C GLU A 74 18.18 -6.88 -14.82
N TRP A 75 17.77 -5.61 -14.87
CA TRP A 75 18.69 -4.48 -14.82
C TRP A 75 19.55 -4.49 -13.54
N VAL A 76 18.99 -4.80 -12.37
CA VAL A 76 19.76 -4.92 -11.11
C VAL A 76 20.79 -6.05 -11.18
N LYS A 77 20.45 -7.20 -11.78
CA LYS A 77 21.41 -8.30 -11.99
C LYS A 77 22.54 -7.90 -12.93
N GLN A 78 22.22 -7.24 -14.04
CA GLN A 78 23.23 -6.72 -14.98
C GLN A 78 24.15 -5.69 -14.30
N LEU A 79 23.59 -4.76 -13.51
CA LEU A 79 24.36 -3.77 -12.76
C LEU A 79 25.27 -4.41 -11.71
N THR A 80 24.79 -5.47 -11.05
CA THR A 80 25.59 -6.26 -10.09
C THR A 80 26.72 -7.01 -10.79
N SER A 81 26.47 -7.56 -11.99
CA SER A 81 27.51 -8.18 -12.81
C SER A 81 28.58 -7.19 -13.25
N GLN A 82 28.20 -6.01 -13.75
CA GLN A 82 29.13 -4.96 -14.18
C GLN A 82 30.03 -4.44 -13.05
N LYS A 83 29.55 -4.48 -11.80
CA LYS A 83 30.33 -4.13 -10.62
C LYS A 83 31.35 -5.19 -10.19
N GLY A 84 31.39 -6.34 -10.86
CA GLY A 84 32.35 -7.41 -10.60
C GLY A 84 32.01 -8.28 -9.38
N TYR A 85 30.75 -8.32 -8.96
CA TYR A 85 30.32 -9.23 -7.89
C TYR A 85 30.32 -10.69 -8.37
N SER A 86 30.43 -11.64 -7.43
CA SER A 86 30.41 -13.07 -7.75
C SER A 86 29.05 -13.53 -8.28
N GLU A 87 29.03 -14.61 -9.05
CA GLU A 87 27.78 -15.20 -9.58
C GLU A 87 26.75 -15.50 -8.49
N GLN A 88 27.19 -15.98 -7.33
CA GLN A 88 26.32 -16.22 -6.17
C GLN A 88 25.64 -14.94 -5.65
N MET A 89 26.30 -13.79 -5.78
CA MET A 89 25.76 -12.49 -5.37
C MET A 89 24.84 -11.91 -6.44
N ILE A 90 25.15 -12.12 -7.73
CA ILE A 90 24.30 -11.73 -8.85
C ILE A 90 22.98 -12.51 -8.81
N GLU A 91 23.02 -13.82 -8.55
CA GLU A 91 21.82 -14.65 -8.45
C GLU A 91 20.90 -14.21 -7.30
N LYS A 92 21.50 -13.79 -6.18
CA LYS A 92 20.79 -13.26 -5.00
C LYS A 92 20.39 -11.79 -5.12
N ALA A 93 20.85 -11.08 -6.14
CA ALA A 93 20.49 -9.68 -6.36
C ALA A 93 19.00 -9.59 -6.66
N ASN A 94 18.28 -8.83 -5.83
CA ASN A 94 16.85 -8.67 -5.95
C ASN A 94 16.45 -7.23 -5.63
N VAL A 95 15.32 -6.84 -6.21
CA VAL A 95 14.67 -5.56 -6.05
C VAL A 95 13.19 -5.80 -5.82
N VAL A 96 12.60 -4.97 -4.97
CA VAL A 96 11.15 -4.93 -4.79
C VAL A 96 10.64 -3.59 -5.31
N LEU A 97 9.67 -3.66 -6.21
CA LEU A 97 8.93 -2.51 -6.70
C LEU A 97 7.79 -2.17 -5.74
N PHE A 98 7.75 -0.93 -5.26
CA PHE A 98 6.62 -0.42 -4.48
C PHE A 98 5.87 0.66 -5.25
N THR A 99 4.55 0.63 -5.17
CA THR A 99 3.67 1.68 -5.67
C THR A 99 3.22 2.59 -4.53
N PHE A 100 3.09 3.88 -4.83
CA PHE A 100 2.58 4.91 -3.91
C PHE A 100 1.54 5.78 -4.63
N GLY A 101 1.01 6.77 -3.91
CA GLY A 101 0.06 7.74 -4.47
C GLY A 101 -1.34 7.16 -4.70
N SER A 102 -2.10 7.80 -5.58
CA SER A 102 -3.50 7.46 -5.88
C SER A 102 -3.68 5.99 -6.28
N TYR A 103 -2.72 5.44 -7.02
CA TYR A 103 -2.71 4.03 -7.41
C TYR A 103 -2.74 3.09 -6.21
N ARG A 104 -1.83 3.30 -5.25
CA ARG A 104 -1.78 2.46 -4.05
C ARG A 104 -3.01 2.62 -3.15
N LEU A 105 -3.64 3.80 -3.21
CA LEU A 105 -4.85 4.11 -2.45
C LEU A 105 -6.15 3.68 -3.15
N GLY A 106 -6.09 3.19 -4.39
CA GLY A 106 -7.27 2.76 -5.15
C GLY A 106 -8.18 3.90 -5.61
N VAL A 107 -7.68 5.15 -5.63
CA VAL A 107 -8.46 6.35 -6.04
C VAL A 107 -8.00 6.88 -7.41
N THR A 108 -7.70 5.94 -8.32
CA THR A 108 -7.13 6.21 -9.64
C THR A 108 -8.23 6.55 -10.63
N ALA A 109 -8.37 7.82 -11.01
CA ALA A 109 -9.20 8.25 -12.14
C ALA A 109 -8.42 8.18 -13.47
N TYR A 110 -9.09 8.43 -14.61
CA TYR A 110 -8.53 8.30 -15.98
C TYR A 110 -7.19 8.98 -16.24
N PHE A 111 -6.73 9.94 -15.42
CA PHE A 111 -5.56 10.78 -15.67
C PHE A 111 -4.48 10.78 -14.57
N SER A 112 -4.56 9.92 -13.53
CA SER A 112 -3.52 9.97 -12.49
C SER A 112 -2.24 9.25 -12.93
N ALA A 113 -1.33 10.01 -13.54
CA ALA A 113 -0.02 9.59 -14.05
C ALA A 113 1.12 9.89 -13.06
N LEU A 114 1.00 9.50 -11.79
CA LEU A 114 2.12 9.60 -10.85
C LEU A 114 2.30 8.30 -10.09
N PHE A 115 2.89 7.33 -10.79
CA PHE A 115 3.54 6.21 -10.12
C PHE A 115 4.88 6.72 -9.56
N PHE A 116 4.97 6.84 -8.24
CA PHE A 116 6.26 6.95 -7.59
C PHE A 116 6.77 5.54 -7.35
N TYR A 117 7.90 5.21 -7.95
CA TYR A 117 8.57 3.92 -7.79
C TYR A 117 9.73 4.06 -6.80
N SER A 118 9.79 3.16 -5.83
CA SER A 118 10.96 2.99 -4.97
C SER A 118 11.54 1.59 -5.20
N ILE A 119 12.85 1.55 -5.49
CA ILE A 119 13.64 0.34 -5.68
C ILE A 119 14.36 0.08 -4.36
N HIS A 120 14.01 -1.03 -3.70
CA HIS A 120 14.75 -1.47 -2.51
C HIS A 120 15.58 -2.71 -2.84
N LEU A 121 16.90 -2.62 -2.65
CA LEU A 121 17.81 -3.76 -2.77
C LEU A 121 17.66 -4.65 -1.54
N VAL A 122 17.57 -5.97 -1.75
CA VAL A 122 17.50 -6.97 -0.67
C VAL A 122 18.88 -7.12 -0.02
N PRO A 123 18.97 -7.18 1.33
CA PRO A 123 20.21 -6.99 2.11
C PRO A 123 21.34 -8.00 1.91
N SER A 124 21.19 -9.02 1.04
CA SER A 124 22.28 -9.96 0.79
C SER A 124 23.38 -9.39 -0.12
N VAL A 125 23.13 -8.25 -0.78
CA VAL A 125 24.14 -7.46 -1.50
C VAL A 125 24.27 -6.13 -0.75
N THR A 126 25.23 -6.02 0.15
CA THR A 126 25.58 -4.78 0.86
C THR A 126 26.19 -3.76 -0.11
N LEU A 127 25.37 -3.25 -1.02
CA LEU A 127 25.62 -2.02 -1.74
C LEU A 127 25.26 -0.88 -0.80
N ASN A 128 26.19 -0.52 0.10
CA ASN A 128 26.18 0.67 0.98
C ASN A 128 25.00 1.63 0.73
N ASN A 129 23.81 1.32 1.27
CA ASN A 129 22.59 2.14 1.24
C ASN A 129 22.38 2.95 -0.06
N ILE A 130 22.64 2.38 -1.24
CA ILE A 130 22.28 3.05 -2.48
C ILE A 130 20.79 2.80 -2.69
N LEU A 131 19.97 3.63 -2.04
CA LEU A 131 18.62 3.89 -2.51
C LEU A 131 18.78 4.48 -3.92
N VAL A 132 18.75 3.62 -4.93
CA VAL A 132 18.67 4.10 -6.31
C VAL A 132 17.25 4.57 -6.51
N TYR A 133 17.02 5.86 -6.22
CA TYR A 133 15.79 6.55 -6.59
C TYR A 133 15.78 6.72 -8.12
N LEU A 134 15.46 5.65 -8.85
CA LEU A 134 15.19 5.75 -10.26
C LEU A 134 13.77 6.27 -10.43
N PHE A 135 13.65 7.57 -10.70
CA PHE A 135 12.38 8.20 -11.06
C PHE A 135 11.99 7.77 -12.48
N ILE A 136 11.37 6.60 -12.62
CA ILE A 136 10.69 6.24 -13.86
C ILE A 136 9.36 7.02 -13.87
N ILE A 137 9.37 8.22 -14.45
CA ILE A 137 8.12 8.93 -14.76
C ILE A 137 7.54 8.24 -15.99
N LEU A 138 6.64 7.28 -15.78
CA LEU A 138 5.85 6.73 -16.87
C LEU A 138 4.62 7.64 -17.06
N LEU A 139 4.72 8.54 -18.04
CA LEU A 139 3.56 9.23 -18.61
C LEU A 139 2.79 8.19 -19.44
N MET A 140 1.74 7.60 -18.86
CA MET A 140 0.64 7.00 -19.59
C MET A 140 -0.56 7.94 -19.53
#